data_AF-A0A954A9Y5-F1
#
_entry.id   AF-A0A954A9Y5-F1
#
_cell.length_a   1.000
_cell.length_b   1.000
_cell.length_c   1.000
_cell.angle_alpha   90.00
_cell.angle_beta   90.00
_cell.angle_gamma   90.00
#
_symmetry.space_group_name_H-M   'P 1'
#
loop_
_entity.id
_entity.type
_entity.pdbx_description
1 polymer ?
#
loop_
_entity_poly.entity_id
_entity_poly.type
_entity_poly.pdbx_seq_one_letter_code
_entity_poly.pdbx_strand_id
1 'polypeptide(L)'
;MISYGALVRAAQQGDCATSAFPISADQLEVAHRVFGDRARLATEEVRVVKDTKYYLRRTPLRFVPMSRTQATRANADVANARRILSPSQLDLLEFIEKHPDAGWDDVVDKDPRKVWDSVESKRRAVQKP
;
A
#
# COMPACT_ATOMS: atom_id res chain seq x y z
N MET A 1 -13.68 11.12 4.65
CA MET A 1 -14.10 10.04 3.72
C MET A 1 -14.29 10.68 2.35
N ILE A 2 -13.76 10.10 1.26
CA ILE A 2 -13.89 10.65 -0.11
C ILE A 2 -15.16 10.09 -0.74
N SER A 3 -15.93 10.92 -1.45
CA SER A 3 -17.10 10.45 -2.19
C SER A 3 -16.71 9.76 -3.50
N TYR A 4 -17.54 8.83 -3.97
CA TYR A 4 -17.27 8.14 -5.24
C TYR A 4 -17.10 9.11 -6.41
N GLY A 5 -17.98 10.12 -6.53
CA GLY A 5 -17.86 11.14 -7.57
C GLY A 5 -16.56 11.95 -7.50
N ALA A 6 -16.06 12.26 -6.30
CA ALA A 6 -14.77 12.92 -6.15
C ALA A 6 -13.61 12.00 -6.56
N LEU A 7 -13.68 10.70 -6.22
CA LEU A 7 -12.68 9.70 -6.60
C LEU A 7 -12.58 9.55 -8.12
N VAL A 8 -13.71 9.39 -8.81
CA VAL A 8 -13.76 9.20 -10.27
C VAL A 8 -13.22 10.44 -11.00
N ARG A 9 -13.58 11.65 -10.56
CA ARG A 9 -13.04 12.89 -11.13
C ARG A 9 -11.54 13.02 -10.91
N ALA A 10 -11.05 12.74 -9.70
CA ALA A 10 -9.63 12.77 -9.41
C ALA A 10 -8.85 11.77 -10.27
N ALA A 11 -9.41 10.57 -10.50
CA ALA A 11 -8.80 9.57 -11.35
C ALA A 11 -8.69 10.02 -12.82
N GLN A 12 -9.72 10.68 -13.35
CA GLN A 12 -9.68 11.24 -14.71
C GLN A 12 -8.68 12.41 -14.81
N GLN A 13 -8.73 13.36 -13.87
CA GLN A 13 -7.89 14.56 -13.89
C GLN A 13 -6.40 14.24 -13.70
N GLY A 14 -6.09 13.21 -12.93
CA GLY A 14 -4.72 12.74 -12.72
C GLY A 14 -4.21 11.78 -13.81
N ASP A 15 -4.99 11.55 -14.87
CA ASP A 15 -4.71 10.56 -15.92
C ASP A 15 -4.41 9.15 -15.35
N CYS A 16 -5.02 8.83 -14.21
CA CYS A 16 -4.84 7.56 -13.51
C CYS A 16 -5.70 6.44 -14.11
N ALA A 17 -6.72 6.78 -14.89
CA ALA A 17 -7.66 5.83 -15.47
C ALA A 17 -8.24 6.37 -16.79
N THR A 18 -8.41 5.48 -17.76
CA THR A 18 -9.08 5.78 -19.04
C THR A 18 -10.53 5.28 -19.09
N SER A 19 -10.91 4.39 -18.18
CA SER A 19 -12.22 3.74 -18.14
C SER A 19 -12.63 3.50 -16.68
N ALA A 20 -13.93 3.34 -16.44
CA ALA A 20 -14.46 3.05 -15.11
C ALA A 20 -15.35 1.81 -15.13
N PHE A 21 -15.22 0.98 -14.10
CA PHE A 21 -15.99 -0.27 -13.93
C PHE A 21 -16.81 -0.25 -12.64
N PRO A 22 -17.87 0.58 -12.57
CA PRO A 22 -18.76 0.68 -11.41
C PRO A 22 -19.48 -0.65 -11.11
N ILE A 23 -19.77 -0.91 -9.83
CA ILE A 23 -20.44 -2.14 -9.37
C ILE A 23 -21.95 -1.99 -9.17
N SER A 24 -22.49 -0.77 -9.27
CA SER A 24 -23.92 -0.49 -9.12
C SER A 24 -24.40 0.54 -10.15
N ALA A 25 -25.71 0.58 -10.39
CA ALA A 25 -26.33 1.54 -11.29
C ALA A 25 -26.07 3.00 -10.86
N ASP A 26 -26.15 3.29 -9.56
CA ASP A 26 -25.86 4.63 -9.01
C ASP A 26 -24.42 5.07 -9.30
N GLN A 27 -23.46 4.14 -9.15
CA GLN A 27 -22.06 4.41 -9.49
C GLN A 27 -21.86 4.54 -11.00
N LEU A 28 -22.62 3.81 -11.81
CA LEU A 28 -22.60 3.94 -13.26
C LEU A 28 -23.01 5.33 -13.70
N GLU A 29 -24.12 5.85 -13.17
CA GLU A 29 -24.58 7.19 -13.51
C GLU A 29 -23.51 8.25 -13.19
N VAL A 30 -22.90 8.16 -12.00
CA VAL A 30 -21.83 9.09 -11.59
C VAL A 30 -20.59 8.94 -12.46
N ALA A 31 -20.18 7.71 -12.79
CA ALA A 31 -19.01 7.45 -13.62
C ALA A 31 -19.22 7.87 -15.08
N HIS A 32 -20.42 7.67 -15.61
CA HIS A 32 -20.80 8.04 -16.98
C HIS A 32 -20.71 9.55 -17.20
N ARG A 33 -21.06 10.36 -16.20
CA ARG A 33 -20.87 11.83 -16.26
C ARG A 33 -19.42 12.27 -16.39
N VAL A 34 -18.46 11.41 -16.02
CA VAL A 34 -17.02 11.71 -16.05
C VAL A 34 -16.33 11.05 -17.24
N PHE A 35 -16.60 9.76 -17.47
CA PHE A 35 -15.91 8.94 -18.48
C PHE A 35 -16.73 8.68 -19.75
N GLY A 36 -18.02 9.05 -19.79
CA GLY A 36 -18.94 8.74 -20.89
C GLY A 36 -19.11 7.24 -21.08
N ASP A 37 -19.14 6.81 -22.35
CA ASP A 37 -19.30 5.41 -22.77
C ASP A 37 -18.16 4.47 -22.34
N ARG A 38 -17.07 5.03 -21.79
CA ARG A 38 -15.97 4.28 -21.18
C ARG A 38 -16.26 3.86 -19.74
N ALA A 39 -17.40 4.28 -19.17
CA ALA A 39 -17.94 3.73 -17.93
C ALA A 39 -18.89 2.58 -18.24
N ARG A 40 -18.59 1.36 -17.74
CA ARG A 40 -19.42 0.17 -17.97
C ARG A 40 -19.55 -0.64 -16.69
N LEU A 41 -20.72 -1.20 -16.41
CA LEU A 41 -20.89 -2.03 -15.21
C LEU A 41 -19.88 -3.17 -15.21
N ALA A 42 -19.27 -3.38 -14.04
CA ALA A 42 -18.38 -4.50 -13.82
C ALA A 42 -19.18 -5.81 -13.95
N THR A 43 -18.89 -6.59 -14.98
CA THR A 43 -19.50 -7.90 -15.22
C THR A 43 -18.61 -9.05 -14.80
N GLU A 44 -17.32 -8.78 -14.59
CA GLU A 44 -16.29 -9.76 -14.28
C GLU A 44 -15.67 -9.47 -12.90
N GLU A 45 -15.17 -10.52 -12.26
CA GLU A 45 -14.42 -10.37 -11.02
C GLU A 45 -13.07 -9.71 -11.28
N VAL A 46 -12.69 -8.77 -10.41
CA VAL A 46 -11.37 -8.13 -10.47
C VAL A 46 -10.30 -9.14 -10.07
N ARG A 47 -9.43 -9.47 -11.03
CA ARG A 47 -8.27 -10.32 -10.76
C ARG A 47 -7.36 -9.67 -9.71
N VAL A 48 -7.10 -10.41 -8.64
CA VAL A 48 -6.10 -9.99 -7.63
C VAL A 48 -4.70 -10.21 -8.21
N VAL A 49 -3.96 -9.12 -8.36
CA VAL A 49 -2.54 -9.15 -8.76
C VAL A 49 -1.69 -9.50 -7.53
N LYS A 50 -0.77 -10.46 -7.67
CA LYS A 50 0.10 -10.93 -6.56
C LYS A 50 1.15 -9.90 -6.14
N ASP A 51 1.61 -9.07 -7.08
CA ASP A 51 2.70 -8.11 -6.86
C ASP A 51 2.17 -6.72 -6.48
N THR A 52 1.43 -6.66 -5.38
CA THR A 52 1.03 -5.37 -4.78
C THR A 52 2.24 -4.68 -4.15
N LYS A 53 2.22 -3.34 -4.14
CA LYS A 53 3.21 -2.48 -3.45
C LYS A 53 4.65 -2.65 -3.97
N TYR A 54 4.79 -2.67 -5.30
CA TYR A 54 6.06 -2.87 -6.01
C TYR A 54 7.22 -2.00 -5.50
N TYR A 55 7.00 -0.68 -5.36
CA TYR A 55 8.06 0.24 -4.94
C TYR A 55 8.48 0.00 -3.49
N LEU A 56 7.51 -0.25 -2.60
CA LEU A 56 7.79 -0.52 -1.20
C LEU A 56 8.60 -1.82 -1.04
N ARG A 57 8.24 -2.88 -1.77
CA ARG A 57 8.94 -4.19 -1.76
C ARG A 57 10.40 -4.14 -2.24
N ARG A 58 10.82 -3.05 -2.87
CA ARG A 58 12.20 -2.81 -3.34
C ARG A 58 13.07 -2.02 -2.36
N THR A 59 12.55 -1.72 -1.17
CA THR A 59 13.28 -0.97 -0.15
C THR A 59 13.27 -1.73 1.18
N PRO A 60 14.14 -1.37 2.15
CA PRO A 60 14.12 -1.94 3.49
C PRO A 60 12.77 -1.79 4.23
N LEU A 61 11.92 -0.86 3.78
CA LEU A 61 10.56 -0.68 4.28
C LEU A 61 9.70 -1.95 4.20
N ARG A 62 10.01 -2.89 3.30
CA ARG A 62 9.30 -4.17 3.19
C ARG A 62 9.38 -5.04 4.44
N PHE A 63 10.35 -4.77 5.30
CA PHE A 63 10.61 -5.49 6.54
C PHE A 63 9.98 -4.81 7.77
N VAL A 64 9.43 -3.61 7.59
CA VAL A 64 8.82 -2.83 8.66
C VAL A 64 7.31 -3.11 8.68
N PRO A 65 6.74 -3.61 9.80
CA PRO A 65 5.31 -3.83 9.90
C PRO A 65 4.54 -2.52 9.76
N MET A 66 3.59 -2.46 8.83
CA MET A 66 2.77 -1.27 8.56
C MET A 66 1.30 -1.63 8.44
N SER A 67 0.41 -0.70 8.78
CA SER A 67 -1.00 -0.84 8.40
C SER A 67 -1.16 -0.78 6.88
N ARG A 68 -2.25 -1.35 6.34
CA ARG A 68 -2.53 -1.34 4.89
C ARG A 68 -2.54 0.08 4.30
N THR A 69 -3.09 1.04 5.03
CA THR A 69 -3.14 2.45 4.63
C THR A 69 -1.75 3.08 4.65
N GLN A 70 -0.97 2.81 5.69
CA GLN A 70 0.41 3.30 5.80
C GLN A 70 1.29 2.74 4.69
N ALA A 71 1.24 1.43 4.43
CA ALA A 71 1.96 0.78 3.33
C ALA A 71 1.54 1.34 1.97
N THR A 72 0.26 1.68 1.79
CA THR A 72 -0.22 2.33 0.55
C THR A 72 0.37 3.72 0.36
N ARG A 73 0.42 4.53 1.42
CA ARG A 73 1.05 5.86 1.37
C ARG A 73 2.57 5.76 1.17
N ALA A 74 3.24 4.83 1.84
CA ALA A 74 4.68 4.58 1.67
C ALA A 74 5.01 4.11 0.25
N ASN A 75 4.18 3.24 -0.35
CA ASN A 75 4.40 2.82 -1.73
C ASN A 75 4.14 3.93 -2.75
N ALA A 76 3.21 4.84 -2.47
CA ALA A 76 2.91 5.96 -3.35
C ALA A 76 4.03 7.01 -3.37
N ASP A 77 4.75 7.17 -2.26
CA ASP A 77 5.91 8.07 -2.16
C ASP A 77 6.98 7.45 -1.25
N VAL A 78 7.77 6.55 -1.84
CA VAL A 78 8.79 5.78 -1.13
C VAL A 78 9.92 6.67 -0.63
N ALA A 79 10.25 7.74 -1.37
CA ALA A 79 11.31 8.68 -1.03
C ALA A 79 11.03 9.39 0.29
N ASN A 80 9.76 9.71 0.55
CA ASN A 80 9.36 10.40 1.78
C ASN A 80 8.61 9.48 2.77
N ALA A 81 8.68 8.16 2.62
CA ALA A 81 7.91 7.23 3.44
C ALA A 81 8.21 7.32 4.94
N ARG A 82 9.42 7.76 5.33
CA ARG A 82 9.80 7.95 6.74
C ARG A 82 8.86 8.88 7.50
N ARG A 83 8.27 9.90 6.85
CA ARG A 83 7.39 10.89 7.50
C ARG A 83 6.06 10.34 8.01
N ILE A 84 5.67 9.15 7.56
CA ILE A 84 4.43 8.49 7.96
C ILE A 84 4.66 7.30 8.88
N LEU A 85 5.92 7.06 9.30
CA LEU A 85 6.28 6.00 10.24
C LEU A 85 6.16 6.50 11.68
N SER A 86 5.83 5.59 12.60
CA SER A 86 5.92 5.85 14.03
C SER A 86 7.39 5.84 14.49
N PRO A 87 7.70 6.41 15.67
CA PRO A 87 9.06 6.37 16.22
C PRO A 87 9.64 4.95 16.30
N SER A 88 8.85 3.96 16.74
CA SER A 88 9.30 2.56 16.82
C SER A 88 9.56 1.95 15.44
N GLN A 89 8.76 2.30 14.43
CA GLN A 89 8.99 1.84 13.06
C GLN A 89 10.25 2.47 12.44
N LEU A 90 10.56 3.73 12.79
CA LEU A 90 11.78 4.41 12.36
C LEU A 90 13.02 3.78 12.99
N ASP A 91 12.98 3.58 14.31
CA ASP A 91 14.06 2.91 15.04
C ASP A 91 14.33 1.49 14.50
N LEU A 92 13.26 0.72 14.23
CA LEU A 92 13.36 -0.57 13.58
C LEU A 92 13.95 -0.48 12.16
N LEU A 93 13.50 0.48 11.35
CA LEU A 93 14.03 0.70 10.00
C LEU A 93 15.52 0.99 10.02
N GLU A 94 15.97 1.90 10.89
CA GLU A 94 17.38 2.24 11.04
C GLU A 94 18.22 1.03 11.49
N PHE A 95 17.67 0.18 12.36
CA PHE A 95 18.32 -1.06 12.75
C PHE A 95 18.46 -2.02 11.54
N ILE A 96 17.39 -2.22 10.78
CA ILE A 96 17.38 -3.09 9.60
C ILE A 96 18.40 -2.61 8.55
N GLU A 97 18.47 -1.29 8.32
CA GLU A 97 19.42 -0.69 7.37
C GLU A 97 20.89 -0.91 7.77
N LYS A 98 21.18 -0.97 9.08
CA LYS A 98 22.53 -1.28 9.61
C LYS A 98 22.86 -2.77 9.55
N HIS A 99 21.86 -3.64 9.42
CA HIS A 99 22.01 -5.09 9.45
C HIS A 99 21.30 -5.76 8.26
N PRO A 100 21.66 -5.43 7.00
CA PRO A 100 20.92 -5.90 5.82
C PRO A 100 20.95 -7.42 5.65
N ASP A 101 22.03 -8.08 6.08
CA ASP A 101 22.27 -9.51 5.88
C ASP A 101 21.64 -10.41 6.95
N ALA A 102 20.87 -9.85 7.89
CA ALA A 102 20.18 -10.61 8.94
C ALA A 102 18.95 -11.40 8.45
N GLY A 103 18.75 -11.49 7.13
CA GLY A 103 17.74 -12.33 6.49
C GLY A 103 16.30 -11.95 6.80
N TRP A 104 16.00 -10.65 6.94
CA TRP A 104 14.67 -10.11 7.32
C TRP A 104 13.52 -10.62 6.46
N ASP A 105 12.36 -10.84 7.08
CA ASP A 105 11.17 -11.34 6.42
C ASP A 105 10.34 -10.20 5.81
N ASP A 106 9.90 -10.36 4.56
CA ASP A 106 8.93 -9.45 3.95
C ASP A 106 7.61 -9.51 4.74
N VAL A 107 7.16 -8.36 5.26
CA VAL A 107 5.95 -8.21 6.06
C VAL A 107 4.89 -7.35 5.40
N VAL A 108 5.05 -7.03 4.12
CA VAL A 108 4.09 -6.23 3.36
C VAL A 108 2.76 -6.98 3.25
N ASP A 109 1.66 -6.25 3.44
CA ASP A 109 0.28 -6.77 3.46
C ASP A 109 -0.03 -7.78 4.59
N LYS A 110 0.89 -7.98 5.56
CA LYS A 110 0.63 -8.74 6.79
C LYS A 110 0.02 -7.84 7.87
N ASP A 111 -0.74 -8.44 8.79
CA ASP A 111 -1.29 -7.73 9.94
C ASP A 111 -0.14 -7.27 10.85
N PRO A 112 0.09 -5.95 11.01
CA PRO A 112 1.22 -5.43 11.75
C PRO A 112 1.23 -5.89 13.20
N ARG A 113 0.06 -6.12 13.82
CA ARG A 113 -0.03 -6.61 15.20
C ARG A 113 0.47 -8.03 15.36
N LYS A 114 0.32 -8.86 14.31
CA LYS A 114 0.72 -10.27 14.33
C LYS A 114 2.19 -10.47 14.02
N VAL A 115 2.79 -9.57 13.25
CA VAL A 115 4.18 -9.69 12.80
C VAL A 115 5.17 -8.88 13.62
N TRP A 116 4.70 -7.91 14.42
CA TRP A 116 5.58 -7.05 15.21
C TRP A 116 6.51 -7.85 16.12
N ASP A 117 5.95 -8.76 16.91
CA ASP A 117 6.72 -9.57 17.87
C ASP A 117 7.75 -10.46 17.17
N SER A 118 7.44 -10.96 15.98
CA SER A 118 8.37 -11.77 15.18
C SER A 118 9.57 -10.94 14.70
N VAL A 119 9.32 -9.73 14.20
CA VAL A 119 10.39 -8.84 13.73
C VAL A 119 11.25 -8.34 14.89
N GLU A 120 10.64 -8.01 16.03
CA GLU A 120 11.37 -7.62 17.25
C GLU A 120 12.17 -8.77 17.85
N SER A 121 11.66 -10.01 17.80
CA SER A 121 12.42 -11.19 18.23
C SER A 121 13.65 -11.40 17.36
N LYS A 122 13.53 -11.19 16.05
CA LYS A 122 14.67 -11.25 15.11
C LYS A 122 15.70 -10.15 15.38
N ARG A 123 15.25 -8.91 15.61
CA ARG A 123 16.11 -7.80 16.04
C ARG A 123 16.93 -8.15 17.28
N ARG A 124 16.29 -8.71 18.32
CA ARG A 124 16.99 -9.14 19.55
C ARG A 124 17.99 -10.27 19.29
N ALA A 125 17.68 -11.20 18.39
CA ALA A 125 18.60 -12.27 18.02
C ALA A 125 19.86 -11.71 17.33
N VAL A 126 19.73 -10.69 16.47
CA VAL A 126 20.86 -10.01 15.82
C VAL A 126 21.70 -9.20 16.80
N GLN A 127 21.10 -8.67 17.87
CA GLN A 127 21.80 -7.90 18.90
C GLN A 127 22.57 -8.79 19.90
N LYS A 128 22.28 -10.08 19.98
CA LYS A 128 23.02 -10.98 20.86
C LYS A 128 24.38 -11.29 20.21
N PRO A 129 25.50 -11.02 20.92
CA PRO A 129 26.85 -11.27 20.42
C PRO A 129 27.15 -12.76 20.20
#